data_AF-A0A533YNV8-F1
#
_entry.id   AF-A0A533YNV8-F1
#
_cell.length_a   1.000
_cell.length_b   1.000
_cell.length_c   1.000
_cell.angle_alpha   90.00
_cell.angle_beta   90.00
_cell.angle_gamma   90.00
#
_symmetry.space_group_name_H-M   'P 1'
#
loop_
_entity.id
_entity.type
_entity.pdbx_description
1 polymer ?
#
loop_
_entity_poly.entity_id
_entity_poly.type
_entity_poly.pdbx_seq_one_letter_code
_entity_poly.pdbx_strand_id
1 'polypeptide(L)'
;MWLRITPATLLHEIMPRLLADVVSLCAALFFAFSTYFVGYTVFWRHAPNLERIEEAFKALYLQNILLSVSLGIVVFAFFGFYTHTRTYQNRYKFLVIINAVSLTFLVEVLLYSYVFRLGPVPRGVMLLAWFFSLLIIGGSRALKSYVTKTFSIARKAADVNREIKNVLVIGGAGYIGSVLTRKLLEAGYRVRVLDSLFFGDAAVRNFLSNPEFELLRADFRHVESLVKSMRGIDAVVHLAGLVGDPACTINTDLTTEINYAATRMLIEVCKGAGVNRLLLASTCSVYGASEFLRDERSVPNPISLYGQTKLASERVILQSRTPTLHPTVLRLATVFGISPRPRFDLVVNLLTARAVTEGKIAIFNDDQWRPFIHVSDVARAFLSVLQAPPNSVSGEVFNVGSYKLNYSLGEVAEKIRQQIPELVVEHKENLDKRNYRVSFDKIHSDLGFVCATGLEVGVEEIKKTIESGLVKNYRDSIFSNYEHLLGANGDLLVSDPSVQLFAVLEPAEADNPAPPLKALTVERRPRTAFQEGLQAVISDSFGRQS
;
A
#
# COMPACT_ATOMS: atom_id res chain seq x y z
N MET A 1 20.53 20.22 -16.85
CA MET A 1 19.62 19.12 -17.26
C MET A 1 19.65 17.91 -16.32
N TRP A 2 20.77 17.62 -15.63
CA TRP A 2 20.88 16.58 -14.58
C TRP A 2 20.28 16.93 -13.20
N LEU A 3 19.70 18.14 -13.06
CA LEU A 3 19.32 18.75 -11.78
C LEU A 3 17.95 18.28 -11.21
N ARG A 4 17.34 17.21 -11.75
CA ARG A 4 16.04 16.68 -11.30
C ARG A 4 16.01 15.15 -11.12
N ILE A 5 17.16 14.50 -10.92
CA ILE A 5 17.22 13.07 -10.61
C ILE A 5 17.24 12.91 -9.10
N THR A 6 16.25 12.22 -8.52
CA THR A 6 16.25 11.93 -7.08
C THR A 6 17.26 10.82 -6.78
N PRO A 7 17.83 10.77 -5.56
CA PRO A 7 18.77 9.71 -5.17
C PRO A 7 18.18 8.30 -5.34
N ALA A 8 16.87 8.14 -5.09
CA ALA A 8 16.17 6.86 -5.28
C ALA A 8 16.10 6.45 -6.75
N THR A 9 15.80 7.38 -7.68
CA THR A 9 15.80 7.10 -9.12
C THR A 9 17.20 6.77 -9.63
N LEU A 10 18.22 7.46 -9.11
CA LEU A 10 19.61 7.16 -9.43
C LEU A 10 19.98 5.73 -9.02
N LEU A 11 19.70 5.36 -7.76
CA LEU A 11 20.10 4.08 -7.18
C LEU A 11 19.33 2.89 -7.77
N HIS A 12 18.01 2.98 -7.89
CA HIS A 12 17.18 1.83 -8.26
C HIS A 12 16.95 1.69 -9.77
N GLU A 13 17.07 2.77 -10.53
CA GLU A 13 16.75 2.72 -11.96
C GLU A 13 17.94 2.92 -12.89
N ILE A 14 18.82 3.88 -12.57
CA ILE A 14 19.93 4.27 -13.44
C ILE A 14 21.14 3.36 -13.21
N MET A 15 21.52 3.13 -11.94
CA MET A 15 22.70 2.32 -11.60
C MET A 15 22.68 0.91 -12.18
N PRO A 16 21.59 0.12 -12.10
CA PRO A 16 21.58 -1.23 -12.68
C PRO A 16 21.82 -1.24 -14.19
N ARG A 17 21.38 -0.19 -14.90
CA ARG A 17 21.53 -0.07 -16.36
C ARG A 17 22.92 0.37 -16.75
N LEU A 18 23.46 1.34 -16.02
CA LEU A 18 24.84 1.77 -16.22
C LEU A 18 25.79 0.59 -15.99
N LEU A 19 25.59 -0.18 -14.92
CA LEU A 19 26.35 -1.41 -14.66
C LEU A 19 26.17 -2.44 -15.78
N ALA A 20 24.95 -2.67 -16.26
CA ALA A 20 24.71 -3.60 -17.37
C ALA A 20 25.40 -3.15 -18.68
N ASP A 21 25.39 -1.85 -18.99
CA ASP A 21 26.04 -1.30 -20.18
C ASP A 21 27.58 -1.33 -20.03
N VAL A 22 28.13 -1.11 -18.83
CA VAL A 22 29.56 -1.30 -18.51
C VAL A 22 29.98 -2.74 -18.78
N VAL A 23 29.25 -3.72 -18.21
CA VAL A 23 29.52 -5.14 -18.43
C VAL A 23 29.42 -5.50 -19.91
N SER A 24 28.45 -4.94 -20.62
CA SER A 24 28.25 -5.17 -22.05
C SER A 24 29.43 -4.66 -22.89
N LEU A 25 29.96 -3.47 -22.60
CA LEU A 25 31.13 -2.90 -23.28
C LEU A 25 32.40 -3.69 -22.96
N CYS A 26 32.62 -4.07 -21.70
CA CYS A 26 33.73 -4.92 -21.30
C CYS A 26 33.70 -6.28 -22.03
N ALA A 27 32.52 -6.89 -22.11
CA ALA A 27 32.31 -8.15 -22.80
C ALA A 27 32.53 -8.03 -24.31
N ALA A 28 31.99 -6.97 -24.94
CA ALA A 28 32.19 -6.72 -26.36
C ALA A 28 33.67 -6.56 -26.72
N LEU A 29 34.42 -5.80 -25.92
CA LEU A 29 35.86 -5.63 -26.10
C LEU A 29 36.60 -6.95 -25.89
N PHE A 30 36.23 -7.74 -24.88
CA PHE A 30 36.83 -9.06 -24.64
C PHE A 30 36.61 -10.01 -25.83
N PHE A 31 35.38 -10.08 -26.36
CA PHE A 31 35.07 -10.89 -27.55
C PHE A 31 35.83 -10.39 -28.78
N ALA A 32 36.00 -9.08 -28.95
CA ALA A 32 36.75 -8.52 -30.06
C ALA A 32 38.23 -8.92 -30.04
N PHE A 33 38.90 -8.75 -28.89
CA PHE A 33 40.30 -9.16 -28.72
C PHE A 33 40.46 -10.67 -28.84
N SER A 34 39.56 -11.46 -28.25
CA SER A 34 39.59 -12.93 -28.33
C SER A 34 39.40 -13.41 -29.77
N THR A 35 38.43 -12.86 -30.50
CA THR A 35 38.19 -13.21 -31.91
C THR A 35 39.38 -12.83 -32.77
N TYR A 36 39.96 -11.66 -32.54
CA TYR A 36 41.15 -11.22 -33.26
C TYR A 36 42.37 -12.10 -32.96
N PHE A 37 42.57 -12.48 -31.69
CA PHE A 37 43.65 -13.38 -31.27
C PHE A 37 43.52 -14.78 -31.89
N VAL A 38 42.32 -15.37 -31.86
CA VAL A 38 42.03 -16.66 -32.50
C VAL A 38 42.23 -16.57 -34.01
N GLY A 39 41.74 -15.50 -34.65
CA GLY A 39 41.98 -15.28 -36.08
C GLY A 39 43.47 -15.18 -36.40
N TYR A 40 44.22 -14.42 -35.61
CA TYR A 40 45.66 -14.28 -35.80
C TYR A 40 46.39 -15.63 -35.66
N THR A 41 46.12 -16.40 -34.61
CA THR A 41 46.77 -17.70 -34.37
C THR A 41 46.39 -18.77 -35.39
N VAL A 42 45.15 -18.77 -35.89
CA VAL A 42 44.67 -19.74 -36.89
C VAL A 42 45.20 -19.44 -38.30
N PHE A 43 45.18 -18.17 -38.71
CA PHE A 43 45.56 -17.78 -40.08
C PHE A 43 47.07 -17.54 -40.24
N TRP A 44 47.78 -17.10 -39.20
CA TRP A 44 49.24 -16.95 -39.20
C TRP A 44 49.92 -18.09 -38.41
N ARG A 45 49.91 -19.29 -38.99
CA ARG A 45 50.43 -20.56 -38.42
C ARG A 45 51.90 -20.60 -37.97
N HIS A 46 52.68 -19.53 -38.15
CA HIS A 46 54.13 -19.49 -37.89
C HIS A 46 54.56 -18.34 -36.97
N ALA A 47 53.70 -17.85 -36.06
CA ALA A 47 54.08 -16.81 -35.12
C ALA A 47 55.00 -17.37 -34.01
N PRO A 48 56.30 -17.02 -33.95
CA PRO A 48 57.14 -17.43 -32.83
C PRO A 48 56.68 -16.73 -31.54
N ASN A 49 56.64 -17.46 -30.43
CA ASN A 49 56.28 -17.02 -29.07
C ASN A 49 54.80 -16.64 -28.85
N LEU A 50 53.93 -17.64 -28.79
CA LEU A 50 52.50 -17.49 -28.47
C LEU A 50 52.26 -16.76 -27.13
N GLU A 51 53.08 -17.04 -26.11
CA GLU A 51 52.97 -16.44 -24.77
C GLU A 51 53.18 -14.92 -24.80
N ARG A 52 54.19 -14.44 -25.55
CA ARG A 52 54.44 -12.99 -25.69
C ARG A 52 53.31 -12.28 -26.43
N ILE A 53 52.67 -12.97 -27.37
CA ILE A 53 51.51 -12.44 -28.09
C ILE A 53 50.32 -12.37 -27.12
N GLU A 54 50.05 -13.42 -26.36
CA GLU A 54 48.98 -13.41 -25.35
C GLU A 54 49.15 -12.29 -24.32
N GLU A 55 50.37 -12.09 -23.80
CA GLU A 55 50.68 -10.99 -22.87
C GLU A 55 50.46 -9.62 -23.51
N ALA A 56 50.88 -9.44 -24.77
CA ALA A 56 50.63 -8.21 -25.52
C ALA A 56 49.13 -7.94 -25.71
N PHE A 57 48.33 -8.97 -26.00
CA PHE A 57 46.88 -8.86 -26.13
C PHE A 57 46.20 -8.51 -24.79
N LYS A 58 46.63 -9.13 -23.68
CA LYS A 58 46.15 -8.80 -22.33
C LYS A 58 46.48 -7.36 -21.96
N ALA A 59 47.71 -6.92 -22.22
CA ALA A 59 48.14 -5.55 -21.98
C ALA A 59 47.32 -4.54 -22.79
N LEU A 60 47.10 -4.80 -24.08
CA LEU A 60 46.25 -3.98 -24.94
C LEU A 60 44.79 -3.94 -24.45
N TYR A 61 44.22 -5.06 -24.02
CA TYR A 61 42.87 -5.08 -23.45
C TYR A 61 42.76 -4.20 -22.19
N LEU A 62 43.67 -4.41 -21.23
CA LEU A 62 43.67 -3.68 -19.95
C LEU A 62 43.92 -2.17 -20.11
N GLN A 63 44.74 -1.77 -21.09
CA GLN A 63 44.99 -0.35 -21.38
C GLN A 63 43.76 0.34 -21.99
N ASN A 64 42.97 -0.39 -22.78
CA ASN A 64 41.91 0.22 -23.59
C ASN A 64 40.52 0.14 -22.91
N ILE A 65 40.30 -0.84 -22.04
CA ILE A 65 39.00 -1.05 -21.37
C ILE A 65 38.48 0.20 -20.65
N LEU A 66 39.36 0.93 -19.95
CA LEU A 66 38.95 2.12 -19.20
C LEU A 66 38.47 3.23 -20.13
N LEU A 67 39.16 3.44 -21.25
CA LEU A 67 38.79 4.46 -22.23
C LEU A 67 37.48 4.09 -22.93
N SER A 68 37.36 2.85 -23.44
CA SER A 68 36.16 2.40 -24.16
C SER A 68 34.92 2.46 -23.26
N VAL A 69 35.03 2.02 -22.01
CA VAL A 69 33.93 2.05 -21.04
C VAL A 69 33.56 3.49 -20.66
N SER A 70 34.54 4.32 -20.30
CA SER A 70 34.28 5.70 -19.89
C SER A 70 33.64 6.52 -21.00
N LEU A 71 34.19 6.41 -22.22
CA LEU A 71 33.66 7.09 -23.40
C LEU A 71 32.26 6.58 -23.75
N GLY A 72 32.05 5.26 -23.71
CA GLY A 72 30.74 4.66 -23.95
C GLY A 72 29.68 5.13 -22.98
N ILE A 73 29.96 5.18 -21.68
CA ILE A 73 29.01 5.70 -20.68
C ILE A 73 28.64 7.16 -20.98
N VAL A 74 29.63 8.00 -21.27
CA VAL A 74 29.41 9.43 -21.55
C VAL A 74 28.53 9.60 -22.79
N VAL A 75 28.88 8.93 -23.90
CA VAL A 75 28.10 8.99 -25.14
C VAL A 75 26.68 8.42 -24.92
N PHE A 76 26.53 7.30 -24.23
CA PHE A 76 25.22 6.72 -23.94
C PHE A 76 24.35 7.62 -23.07
N ALA A 77 24.95 8.33 -22.12
CA ALA A 77 24.26 9.32 -21.31
C ALA A 77 23.78 10.52 -22.16
N PHE A 78 24.61 11.01 -23.09
CA PHE A 78 24.22 12.06 -24.05
C PHE A 78 23.07 11.63 -24.97
N PHE A 79 23.07 10.37 -25.41
CA PHE A 79 21.98 9.80 -26.22
C PHE A 79 20.75 9.39 -25.38
N GLY A 80 20.79 9.65 -24.07
CA GLY A 80 19.65 9.53 -23.18
C GLY A 80 19.31 8.11 -22.73
N PHE A 81 20.24 7.15 -22.86
CA PHE A 81 20.02 5.74 -22.48
C PHE A 81 19.52 5.60 -21.03
N TYR A 82 19.99 6.50 -20.17
CA TYR A 82 19.69 6.51 -18.75
C TYR A 82 18.55 7.46 -18.36
N THR A 83 18.01 8.25 -19.30
CA THR A 83 17.02 9.30 -19.02
C THR A 83 15.72 9.13 -19.81
N HIS A 84 15.74 9.16 -21.15
CA HIS A 84 14.53 9.29 -21.97
C HIS A 84 14.31 8.19 -23.03
N THR A 85 15.30 7.33 -23.30
CA THR A 85 15.14 6.24 -24.30
C THR A 85 14.06 5.19 -23.93
N ARG A 86 13.40 5.32 -22.76
CA ARG A 86 12.24 4.51 -22.34
C ARG A 86 11.00 4.72 -23.20
N THR A 87 10.78 5.95 -23.68
CA THR A 87 9.51 6.36 -24.31
C THR A 87 9.51 6.23 -25.83
N TYR A 88 10.67 5.96 -26.43
CA TYR A 88 10.78 5.83 -27.88
C TYR A 88 10.17 4.53 -28.40
N GLN A 89 9.44 4.65 -29.51
CA GLN A 89 8.98 3.50 -30.27
C GLN A 89 10.17 2.64 -30.72
N ASN A 90 9.95 1.32 -30.81
CA ASN A 90 11.03 0.33 -31.00
C ASN A 90 11.99 0.68 -32.16
N ARG A 91 11.49 1.19 -33.29
CA ARG A 91 12.33 1.56 -34.45
C ARG A 91 13.30 2.70 -34.14
N TYR A 92 12.83 3.76 -33.48
CA TYR A 92 13.66 4.91 -33.11
C TYR A 92 14.68 4.53 -32.02
N LYS A 93 14.30 3.62 -31.11
CA LYS A 93 15.19 3.09 -30.09
C LYS A 93 16.40 2.36 -30.67
N PHE A 94 16.24 1.58 -31.73
CA PHE A 94 17.38 0.91 -32.39
C PHE A 94 18.32 1.89 -33.08
N LEU A 95 17.78 2.93 -33.75
CA LEU A 95 18.60 3.97 -34.37
C LEU A 95 19.44 4.72 -33.33
N VAL A 96 18.85 5.05 -32.18
CA VAL A 96 19.57 5.69 -31.06
C VAL A 96 20.72 4.81 -30.55
N ILE A 97 20.53 3.47 -30.50
CA ILE A 97 21.59 2.54 -30.10
C ILE A 97 22.71 2.49 -31.13
N ILE A 98 22.36 2.33 -32.41
CA ILE A 98 23.33 2.28 -33.50
C ILE A 98 24.17 3.55 -33.52
N ASN A 99 23.54 4.71 -33.44
CA ASN A 99 24.23 6.00 -33.46
C ASN A 99 25.15 6.18 -32.25
N ALA A 100 24.67 5.86 -31.04
CA ALA A 100 25.47 6.03 -29.83
C ALA A 100 26.69 5.10 -29.79
N VAL A 101 26.51 3.82 -30.14
CA VAL A 101 27.62 2.85 -30.22
C VAL A 101 28.59 3.26 -31.32
N SER A 102 28.10 3.61 -32.51
CA SER A 102 28.96 3.99 -33.64
C SER A 102 29.74 5.27 -33.36
N LEU A 103 29.11 6.27 -32.72
CA LEU A 103 29.80 7.50 -32.30
C LEU A 103 30.87 7.21 -31.23
N THR A 104 30.59 6.31 -30.29
CA THR A 104 31.56 5.90 -29.26
C THR A 104 32.84 5.39 -29.92
N PHE A 105 32.73 4.40 -30.81
CA PHE A 105 33.89 3.81 -31.48
C PHE A 105 34.54 4.76 -32.50
N LEU A 106 33.78 5.65 -33.14
CA LEU A 106 34.32 6.68 -34.01
C LEU A 106 35.23 7.66 -33.24
N VAL A 107 34.73 8.17 -32.11
CA VAL A 107 35.51 9.07 -31.25
C VAL A 107 36.70 8.33 -30.67
N GLU A 108 36.54 7.07 -30.29
CA GLU A 108 37.62 6.23 -29.80
C GLU A 108 38.76 6.08 -30.83
N VAL A 109 38.43 5.78 -32.09
CA VAL A 109 39.42 5.69 -33.18
C VAL A 109 40.15 7.02 -33.37
N LEU A 110 39.44 8.14 -33.32
CA LEU A 110 40.05 9.48 -33.43
C LEU A 110 40.99 9.78 -32.26
N LEU A 111 40.58 9.46 -31.04
CA LEU A 111 41.40 9.65 -29.84
C LEU A 111 42.68 8.80 -29.90
N TYR A 112 42.59 7.54 -30.32
CA TYR A 112 43.78 6.70 -30.52
C TYR A 112 44.69 7.22 -31.63
N SER A 113 44.11 7.67 -32.74
CA SER A 113 44.87 8.10 -33.92
C SER A 113 45.59 9.44 -33.72
N TYR A 114 44.99 10.37 -32.96
CA TYR A 114 45.47 11.76 -32.90
C TYR A 114 45.88 12.24 -31.52
N VAL A 115 45.32 11.69 -30.44
CA VAL A 115 45.53 12.24 -29.08
C VAL A 115 46.50 11.39 -28.28
N PHE A 116 46.18 10.12 -28.09
CA PHE A 116 46.88 9.32 -27.10
C PHE A 116 48.18 8.69 -27.63
N ARG A 117 48.30 8.47 -28.95
CA ARG A 117 49.43 7.73 -29.56
C ARG A 117 49.80 6.43 -28.80
N LEU A 118 48.84 5.88 -28.05
CA LEU A 118 48.95 4.58 -27.41
C LEU A 118 49.16 3.57 -28.55
N GLY A 119 49.99 2.55 -28.32
CA GLY A 119 50.49 1.63 -29.35
C GLY A 119 49.41 1.08 -30.29
N PRO A 120 49.80 0.50 -31.44
CA PRO A 120 48.88 0.20 -32.53
C PRO A 120 47.82 -0.82 -32.10
N VAL A 121 46.68 -0.35 -31.60
CA VAL A 121 45.49 -1.18 -31.46
C VAL A 121 45.15 -1.64 -32.87
N PRO A 122 45.09 -2.96 -33.12
CA PRO A 122 44.81 -3.43 -34.46
C PRO A 122 43.43 -2.92 -34.88
N ARG A 123 43.35 -2.26 -36.04
CA ARG A 123 42.10 -1.67 -36.54
C ARG A 123 40.95 -2.69 -36.62
N GLY A 124 41.30 -3.96 -36.88
CA GLY A 124 40.35 -5.07 -36.86
C GLY A 124 39.69 -5.30 -35.49
N VAL A 125 40.41 -5.07 -34.38
CA VAL A 125 39.84 -5.18 -33.03
C VAL A 125 38.77 -4.10 -32.79
N MET A 126 38.98 -2.87 -33.26
CA MET A 126 38.00 -1.79 -33.06
C MET A 126 36.72 -2.04 -33.87
N LEU A 127 36.84 -2.55 -35.10
CA LEU A 127 35.68 -2.96 -35.91
C LEU A 127 34.91 -4.12 -35.26
N LEU A 128 35.62 -5.13 -34.74
CA LEU A 128 35.02 -6.23 -34.01
C LEU A 128 34.36 -5.76 -32.71
N ALA A 129 34.98 -4.83 -31.97
CA ALA A 129 34.43 -4.28 -30.74
C ALA A 129 33.15 -3.46 -31.00
N TRP A 130 33.12 -2.67 -32.08
CA TRP A 130 31.91 -2.01 -32.55
C TRP A 130 30.80 -3.02 -32.88
N PHE A 131 31.11 -4.07 -33.63
CA PHE A 131 30.16 -5.10 -34.01
C PHE A 131 29.59 -5.85 -32.79
N PHE A 132 30.44 -6.34 -31.89
CA PHE A 132 30.01 -7.04 -30.68
C PHE A 132 29.23 -6.12 -29.73
N SER A 133 29.59 -4.83 -29.66
CA SER A 133 28.83 -3.86 -28.86
C SER A 133 27.42 -3.66 -29.39
N LEU A 134 27.26 -3.54 -30.72
CA LEU A 134 25.94 -3.48 -31.35
C LEU A 134 25.14 -4.76 -31.09
N LEU A 135 25.78 -5.92 -31.18
CA LEU A 135 25.13 -7.21 -30.97
C LEU A 135 24.67 -7.40 -29.52
N ILE A 136 25.52 -7.13 -28.54
CA ILE A 136 25.20 -7.35 -27.11
C ILE A 136 24.21 -6.29 -26.61
N ILE A 137 24.47 -5.01 -26.88
CA ILE A 137 23.63 -3.91 -26.39
C ILE A 137 22.32 -3.85 -27.17
N GLY A 138 22.37 -4.01 -28.49
CA GLY A 138 21.18 -4.08 -29.35
C GLY A 138 20.38 -5.35 -29.08
N GLY A 139 21.04 -6.50 -29.00
CA GLY A 139 20.43 -7.81 -28.76
C GLY A 139 19.76 -7.93 -27.39
N SER A 140 20.40 -7.47 -26.30
CA SER A 140 19.78 -7.47 -24.97
C SER A 140 18.50 -6.62 -24.92
N ARG A 141 18.48 -5.50 -25.65
CA ARG A 141 17.31 -4.59 -25.73
C ARG A 141 16.23 -5.12 -26.65
N ALA A 142 16.61 -5.79 -27.74
CA ALA A 142 15.72 -6.53 -28.63
C ALA A 142 15.06 -7.68 -27.87
N LEU A 143 15.84 -8.49 -27.16
CA LEU A 143 15.38 -9.61 -26.35
C LEU A 143 14.44 -9.13 -25.25
N LYS A 144 14.79 -8.06 -24.53
CA LYS A 144 13.87 -7.45 -23.56
C LYS A 144 12.54 -7.07 -24.21
N SER A 145 12.57 -6.37 -25.35
CA SER A 145 11.36 -5.94 -26.08
C SER A 145 10.53 -7.14 -26.53
N TYR A 146 11.19 -8.17 -27.08
CA TYR A 146 10.57 -9.43 -27.49
C TYR A 146 9.93 -10.15 -26.31
N VAL A 147 10.65 -10.32 -25.19
CA VAL A 147 10.15 -10.96 -23.99
C VAL A 147 8.93 -10.22 -23.46
N THR A 148 8.99 -8.90 -23.35
CA THR A 148 7.86 -8.10 -22.85
C THR A 148 6.63 -8.08 -23.78
N LYS A 149 6.81 -8.36 -25.08
CA LYS A 149 5.71 -8.45 -26.05
C LYS A 149 5.12 -9.86 -26.16
N THR A 150 5.98 -10.87 -26.07
CA THR A 150 5.64 -12.26 -26.34
C THR A 150 5.12 -12.95 -25.09
N PHE A 151 5.68 -12.62 -23.93
CA PHE A 151 5.23 -13.12 -22.65
C PHE A 151 4.36 -12.06 -21.98
N SER A 152 3.05 -12.32 -21.91
CA SER A 152 2.19 -11.63 -20.97
C SER A 152 2.36 -12.30 -19.59
N ILE A 153 2.37 -11.49 -18.53
CA ILE A 153 2.18 -12.02 -17.19
C ILE A 153 0.75 -12.57 -17.17
N ALA A 154 0.59 -13.87 -17.37
CA ALA A 154 -0.69 -14.52 -17.20
C ALA A 154 -1.12 -14.29 -15.75
N ARG A 155 -2.29 -13.67 -15.56
CA ARG A 155 -2.92 -13.62 -14.23
C ARG A 155 -3.01 -15.04 -13.73
N LYS A 156 -2.59 -15.29 -12.49
CA LYS A 156 -2.77 -16.60 -11.86
C LYS A 156 -4.24 -16.96 -12.03
N ALA A 157 -4.53 -18.12 -12.65
CA ALA A 157 -5.90 -18.57 -12.81
C ALA A 157 -6.52 -18.66 -11.40
N ALA A 158 -7.45 -17.76 -11.12
CA ALA A 158 -8.18 -17.78 -9.88
C ALA A 158 -9.24 -18.87 -10.03
N ASP A 159 -9.04 -19.98 -9.31
CA ASP A 159 -10.02 -21.05 -9.23
C ASP A 159 -11.24 -20.54 -8.45
N VAL A 160 -12.40 -20.57 -9.10
CA VAL A 160 -13.67 -20.04 -8.59
C VAL A 160 -14.14 -20.80 -7.36
N ASN A 161 -13.74 -22.08 -7.23
CA ASN A 161 -14.14 -22.97 -6.13
C ASN A 161 -13.03 -23.18 -5.10
N ARG A 162 -11.99 -22.33 -5.11
CA ARG A 162 -10.89 -22.48 -4.17
C ARG A 162 -11.35 -22.23 -2.73
N GLU A 163 -11.13 -23.22 -1.88
CA GLU A 163 -11.32 -23.09 -0.44
C GLU A 163 -10.45 -21.94 0.09
N ILE A 164 -11.05 -21.01 0.83
CA ILE A 164 -10.34 -19.88 1.43
C ILE A 164 -9.58 -20.39 2.66
N LYS A 165 -8.24 -20.35 2.63
CA LYS A 165 -7.39 -20.71 3.78
C LYS A 165 -6.54 -19.55 4.25
N ASN A 166 -6.03 -18.76 3.31
CA ASN A 166 -5.12 -17.66 3.59
C ASN A 166 -5.84 -16.30 3.46
N VAL A 167 -5.94 -15.57 4.56
CA VAL A 167 -6.63 -14.29 4.65
C VAL A 167 -5.63 -13.17 4.93
N LEU A 168 -5.62 -12.15 4.08
CA LEU A 168 -4.89 -10.91 4.32
C LEU A 168 -5.82 -9.88 4.99
N VAL A 169 -5.45 -9.42 6.19
CA VAL A 169 -6.15 -8.33 6.88
C VAL A 169 -5.30 -7.06 6.78
N ILE A 170 -5.74 -6.11 5.96
CA ILE A 170 -5.09 -4.80 5.83
C ILE A 170 -5.65 -3.90 6.93
N GLY A 171 -4.80 -3.39 7.81
CA GLY A 171 -5.21 -2.70 9.05
C GLY A 171 -5.49 -3.65 10.21
N GLY A 172 -4.87 -4.84 10.21
CA GLY A 172 -5.09 -5.90 11.19
C GLY A 172 -4.60 -5.59 12.61
N ALA A 173 -3.71 -4.61 12.82
CA ALA A 173 -3.31 -4.18 14.16
C ALA A 173 -4.25 -3.11 14.74
N GLY A 174 -5.25 -2.65 13.98
CA GLY A 174 -6.19 -1.61 14.38
C GLY A 174 -7.32 -2.08 15.31
N TYR A 175 -8.25 -1.16 15.58
CA TYR A 175 -9.39 -1.36 16.50
C TYR A 175 -10.30 -2.54 16.09
N ILE A 176 -10.76 -2.60 14.84
CA ILE A 176 -11.53 -3.73 14.31
C ILE A 176 -10.60 -4.90 13.95
N GLY A 177 -9.44 -4.57 13.37
CA GLY A 177 -8.52 -5.56 12.81
C GLY A 177 -7.99 -6.56 13.82
N SER A 178 -7.64 -6.11 15.03
CA SER A 178 -7.10 -6.99 16.08
C SER A 178 -8.13 -8.02 16.56
N VAL A 179 -9.40 -7.60 16.66
CA VAL A 179 -10.52 -8.49 17.01
C VAL A 179 -10.82 -9.47 15.87
N LEU A 180 -10.81 -9.00 14.63
CA LEU A 180 -11.02 -9.86 13.46
C LEU A 180 -9.88 -10.88 13.30
N THR A 181 -8.64 -10.45 13.45
CA THR A 181 -7.44 -11.31 13.37
C THR A 181 -7.56 -12.49 14.34
N ARG A 182 -7.93 -12.21 15.60
CA ARG A 182 -8.17 -13.25 16.61
C ARG A 182 -9.23 -14.25 16.13
N LYS A 183 -10.40 -13.77 15.69
CA LYS A 183 -11.51 -14.63 15.28
C LYS A 183 -11.19 -15.47 14.04
N LEU A 184 -10.40 -14.93 13.10
CA LEU A 184 -9.96 -15.67 11.93
C LEU A 184 -8.99 -16.80 12.32
N LEU A 185 -8.03 -16.54 13.21
CA LEU A 185 -7.13 -17.57 13.72
C LEU A 185 -7.89 -18.65 14.51
N GLU A 186 -8.84 -18.24 15.38
CA GLU A 186 -9.72 -19.17 16.12
C GLU A 186 -10.60 -20.02 15.18
N ALA A 187 -10.97 -19.49 14.01
CA ALA A 187 -11.71 -20.21 12.97
C ALA A 187 -10.81 -21.07 12.06
N GLY A 188 -9.50 -21.15 12.32
CA GLY A 188 -8.56 -22.02 11.60
C GLY A 188 -7.99 -21.44 10.29
N TYR A 189 -8.13 -20.14 10.05
CA TYR A 189 -7.50 -19.49 8.90
C TYR A 189 -6.03 -19.17 9.17
N ARG A 190 -5.23 -19.17 8.09
CA ARG A 190 -3.92 -18.54 8.07
C ARG A 190 -4.09 -17.04 7.88
N VAL A 191 -3.64 -16.25 8.84
CA VAL A 191 -3.88 -14.81 8.84
C VAL A 191 -2.57 -14.07 8.64
N ARG A 192 -2.49 -13.34 7.52
CA ARG A 192 -1.46 -12.34 7.30
C ARG A 192 -2.03 -10.97 7.60
N VAL A 193 -1.32 -10.18 8.39
CA VAL A 193 -1.66 -8.77 8.64
C VAL A 193 -0.71 -7.87 7.86
N LEU A 194 -1.26 -6.90 7.14
CA LEU A 194 -0.50 -5.78 6.59
C LEU A 194 -0.92 -4.51 7.32
N ASP A 195 0.00 -3.89 8.04
CA ASP A 195 -0.28 -2.70 8.83
C ASP A 195 0.97 -1.80 8.89
N SER A 196 0.82 -0.48 8.89
CA SER A 196 1.95 0.43 9.07
C SER A 196 2.41 0.50 10.54
N LEU A 197 1.63 -0.11 11.44
CA LEU A 197 1.79 -0.05 12.90
C LEU A 197 1.75 1.40 13.40
N PHE A 198 0.91 2.21 12.76
CA PHE A 198 0.71 3.60 13.12
C PHE A 198 0.31 3.77 14.60
N PHE A 199 -0.42 2.80 15.16
CA PHE A 199 -0.79 2.72 16.57
C PHE A 199 -0.01 1.65 17.36
N GLY A 200 1.10 1.15 16.80
CA GLY A 200 1.88 0.04 17.36
C GLY A 200 1.32 -1.35 17.03
N ASP A 201 2.00 -2.37 17.53
CA ASP A 201 1.74 -3.81 17.32
C ASP A 201 1.19 -4.53 18.55
N ALA A 202 1.07 -3.85 19.70
CA ALA A 202 0.65 -4.47 20.97
C ALA A 202 -0.65 -5.29 20.84
N ALA A 203 -1.57 -4.85 19.99
CA ALA A 203 -2.85 -5.49 19.75
C ALA A 203 -2.80 -6.84 19.03
N VAL A 204 -1.67 -7.16 18.37
CA VAL A 204 -1.47 -8.40 17.62
C VAL A 204 -0.18 -9.15 17.99
N ARG A 205 0.66 -8.56 18.84
CA ARG A 205 1.96 -9.11 19.24
C ARG A 205 1.86 -10.51 19.85
N ASN A 206 0.78 -10.78 20.58
CA ASN A 206 0.51 -12.10 21.18
C ASN A 206 0.30 -13.22 20.14
N PHE A 207 0.09 -12.88 18.87
CA PHE A 207 -0.06 -13.86 17.79
C PHE A 207 1.25 -14.18 17.08
N LEU A 208 2.36 -13.46 17.34
CA LEU A 208 3.63 -13.68 16.64
C LEU A 208 4.20 -15.10 16.85
N SER A 209 3.85 -15.76 17.94
CA SER A 209 4.23 -17.16 18.21
C SER A 209 3.32 -18.19 17.52
N ASN A 210 2.22 -17.77 16.90
CA ASN A 210 1.29 -18.66 16.20
C ASN A 210 1.82 -18.94 14.78
N PRO A 211 2.06 -20.20 14.39
CA PRO A 211 2.60 -20.54 13.06
C PRO A 211 1.67 -20.19 11.90
N GLU A 212 0.37 -20.00 12.18
CA GLU A 212 -0.63 -19.63 11.17
C GLU A 212 -0.83 -18.09 11.10
N PHE A 213 -0.01 -17.32 11.81
CA PHE A 213 -0.03 -15.85 11.81
C PHE A 213 1.25 -15.25 11.23
N GLU A 214 1.11 -14.21 10.41
CA GLU A 214 2.24 -13.43 9.87
C GLU A 214 1.94 -11.94 9.94
N LEU A 215 2.87 -11.15 10.49
CA LEU A 215 2.76 -9.69 10.54
C LEU A 215 3.75 -9.03 9.59
N LEU A 216 3.21 -8.30 8.61
CA LEU A 216 3.94 -7.44 7.69
C LEU A 216 3.76 -5.98 8.11
N ARG A 217 4.80 -5.39 8.69
CA ARG A 217 4.86 -3.95 8.90
C ARG A 217 5.14 -3.28 7.56
N ALA A 218 4.13 -2.61 7.00
CA ALA A 218 4.29 -1.75 5.83
C ALA A 218 3.02 -0.93 5.56
N ASP A 219 3.18 0.18 4.84
CA ASP A 219 2.05 0.98 4.37
C ASP A 219 1.50 0.44 3.04
N PHE A 220 0.21 0.14 3.03
CA PHE A 220 -0.51 -0.42 1.88
C PHE A 220 -0.68 0.57 0.71
N ARG A 221 -0.37 1.86 0.88
CA ARG A 221 -0.27 2.81 -0.24
C ARG A 221 0.88 2.47 -1.20
N HIS A 222 1.87 1.70 -0.73
CA HIS A 222 3.01 1.30 -1.55
C HIS A 222 2.72 -0.02 -2.28
N VAL A 223 2.76 0.04 -3.61
CA VAL A 223 2.49 -1.11 -4.49
C VAL A 223 3.38 -2.32 -4.19
N GLU A 224 4.65 -2.09 -3.86
CA GLU A 224 5.60 -3.18 -3.57
C GLU A 224 5.20 -3.96 -2.32
N SER A 225 4.76 -3.25 -1.27
CA SER A 225 4.26 -3.84 -0.02
C SER A 225 2.99 -4.63 -0.26
N LEU A 226 2.05 -4.07 -1.02
CA LEU A 226 0.83 -4.76 -1.42
C LEU A 226 1.13 -6.05 -2.21
N VAL A 227 1.96 -5.98 -3.25
CA VAL A 227 2.30 -7.14 -4.08
C VAL A 227 2.99 -8.24 -3.27
N LYS A 228 3.89 -7.87 -2.34
CA LYS A 228 4.53 -8.84 -1.44
C LYS A 228 3.52 -9.50 -0.51
N SER A 229 2.64 -8.71 0.12
CA SER A 229 1.63 -9.22 1.06
C SER A 229 0.59 -10.12 0.40
N MET A 230 0.34 -9.97 -0.92
CA MET A 230 -0.67 -10.73 -1.65
C MET A 230 -0.24 -12.16 -2.03
N ARG A 231 1.02 -12.55 -1.80
CA ARG A 231 1.55 -13.86 -2.20
C ARG A 231 0.83 -15.00 -1.48
N GLY A 232 0.13 -15.84 -2.25
CA GLY A 232 -0.58 -17.00 -1.72
C GLY A 232 -1.88 -16.68 -0.98
N ILE A 233 -2.35 -15.44 -1.03
CA ILE A 233 -3.59 -15.00 -0.38
C ILE A 233 -4.81 -15.41 -1.20
N ASP A 234 -5.85 -15.88 -0.51
CA ASP A 234 -7.12 -16.29 -1.11
C ASP A 234 -8.20 -15.22 -0.92
N ALA A 235 -8.17 -14.54 0.23
CA ALA A 235 -9.12 -13.49 0.59
C ALA A 235 -8.43 -12.27 1.20
N VAL A 236 -8.98 -11.09 0.93
CA VAL A 236 -8.52 -9.83 1.52
C VAL A 236 -9.66 -9.18 2.29
N VAL A 237 -9.41 -8.78 3.53
CA VAL A 237 -10.26 -7.89 4.32
C VAL A 237 -9.58 -6.55 4.46
N HIS A 238 -10.14 -5.52 3.81
CA HIS A 238 -9.62 -4.17 3.81
C HIS A 238 -10.28 -3.31 4.89
N LEU A 239 -9.60 -3.20 6.03
CA LEU A 239 -10.00 -2.37 7.17
C LEU A 239 -9.23 -1.06 7.27
N ALA A 240 -8.06 -0.98 6.63
CA ALA A 240 -7.20 0.19 6.70
C ALA A 240 -7.86 1.42 6.07
N GLY A 241 -7.73 2.53 6.76
CA GLY A 241 -8.27 3.81 6.35
C GLY A 241 -8.12 4.84 7.45
N LEU A 242 -8.10 6.11 7.06
CA LEU A 242 -8.27 7.19 8.01
C LEU A 242 -9.75 7.32 8.33
N VAL A 243 -10.09 7.19 9.62
CA VAL A 243 -11.47 7.08 10.11
C VAL A 243 -11.78 8.19 11.09
N GLY A 244 -12.91 8.84 10.86
CA GLY A 244 -13.42 9.94 11.69
C GLY A 244 -13.38 11.24 10.91
N ASP A 245 -14.49 11.96 10.87
CA ASP A 245 -14.60 13.22 10.12
C ASP A 245 -13.54 14.26 10.55
N PRO A 246 -13.32 14.52 11.86
CA PRO A 246 -12.27 15.45 12.28
C PRO A 246 -10.87 15.05 11.80
N ALA A 247 -10.55 13.75 11.80
CA ALA A 247 -9.24 13.26 11.37
C ALA A 247 -9.06 13.41 9.85
N CYS A 248 -10.11 13.10 9.08
CA CYS A 248 -10.12 13.22 7.62
C CYS A 248 -9.98 14.68 7.14
N THR A 249 -10.56 15.64 7.87
CA THR A 249 -10.52 17.05 7.47
C THR A 249 -9.16 17.73 7.73
N ILE A 250 -8.27 17.13 8.53
CA ILE A 250 -6.92 17.68 8.75
C ILE A 250 -6.16 17.78 7.42
N ASN A 251 -6.23 16.74 6.60
CA ASN A 251 -5.58 16.70 5.30
C ASN A 251 -6.42 15.90 4.30
N THR A 252 -7.04 16.64 3.38
CA THR A 252 -7.95 16.11 2.36
C THR A 252 -7.24 15.21 1.35
N ASP A 253 -6.03 15.59 0.94
CA ASP A 253 -5.24 14.87 -0.05
C ASP A 253 -4.77 13.53 0.51
N LEU A 254 -4.24 13.55 1.74
CA LEU A 254 -3.84 12.34 2.46
C LEU A 254 -5.03 11.41 2.67
N THR A 255 -6.18 11.95 3.06
CA THR A 255 -7.40 11.16 3.22
C THR A 255 -7.82 10.51 1.92
N THR A 256 -7.81 11.25 0.81
CA THR A 256 -8.16 10.73 -0.51
C THR A 256 -7.17 9.67 -0.99
N GLU A 257 -5.88 9.89 -0.73
CA GLU A 257 -4.82 8.93 -1.05
C GLU A 257 -5.04 7.60 -0.29
N ILE A 258 -5.19 7.65 1.03
CA ILE A 258 -5.37 6.48 1.90
C ILE A 258 -6.71 5.79 1.62
N ASN A 259 -7.82 6.53 1.70
CA ASN A 259 -9.14 5.92 1.71
C ASN A 259 -9.61 5.48 0.32
N TYR A 260 -9.15 6.14 -0.75
CA TYR A 260 -9.65 5.93 -2.11
C TYR A 260 -8.56 5.49 -3.11
N ALA A 261 -7.48 6.26 -3.28
CA ALA A 261 -6.47 5.95 -4.31
C ALA A 261 -5.77 4.61 -4.05
N ALA A 262 -5.40 4.34 -2.80
CA ALA A 262 -4.80 3.07 -2.41
C ALA A 262 -5.77 1.89 -2.53
N THR A 263 -7.07 2.11 -2.30
CA THR A 263 -8.12 1.08 -2.54
C THR A 263 -8.20 0.71 -4.03
N ARG A 264 -8.07 1.68 -4.95
CA ARG A 264 -8.00 1.39 -6.40
C ARG A 264 -6.78 0.55 -6.77
N MET A 265 -5.63 0.85 -6.17
CA MET A 265 -4.41 0.07 -6.36
C MET A 265 -4.59 -1.36 -5.84
N LEU A 266 -5.14 -1.51 -4.63
CA LEU A 266 -5.42 -2.81 -4.00
C LEU A 266 -6.25 -3.72 -4.92
N ILE A 267 -7.28 -3.17 -5.56
CA ILE A 267 -8.14 -3.92 -6.49
C ILE A 267 -7.32 -4.55 -7.63
N GLU A 268 -6.43 -3.79 -8.26
CA GLU A 268 -5.62 -4.29 -9.38
C GLU A 268 -4.60 -5.33 -8.91
N VAL A 269 -4.04 -5.16 -7.71
CA VAL A 269 -3.16 -6.17 -7.09
C VAL A 269 -3.94 -7.45 -6.76
N CYS A 270 -5.17 -7.36 -6.24
CA CYS A 270 -6.03 -8.51 -5.98
C CYS A 270 -6.30 -9.31 -7.27
N LYS A 271 -6.66 -8.63 -8.36
CA LYS A 271 -6.86 -9.25 -9.68
C LYS A 271 -5.60 -9.91 -10.21
N GLY A 272 -4.44 -9.26 -10.03
CA GLY A 272 -3.14 -9.80 -10.47
C GLY A 272 -2.71 -11.04 -9.69
N ALA A 273 -2.98 -11.07 -8.38
CA ALA A 273 -2.60 -12.18 -7.50
C ALA A 273 -3.58 -13.37 -7.52
N GLY A 274 -4.76 -13.18 -8.12
CA GLY A 274 -5.81 -14.20 -8.15
C GLY A 274 -6.56 -14.36 -6.83
N VAL A 275 -6.74 -13.24 -6.09
CA VAL A 275 -7.59 -13.20 -4.89
C VAL A 275 -9.03 -13.48 -5.29
N ASN A 276 -9.72 -14.30 -4.49
CA ASN A 276 -11.08 -14.74 -4.75
C ASN A 276 -12.12 -13.91 -3.98
N ARG A 277 -11.83 -13.50 -2.74
CA ARG A 277 -12.71 -12.67 -1.90
C ARG A 277 -12.06 -11.33 -1.57
N LEU A 278 -12.81 -10.23 -1.73
CA LEU A 278 -12.35 -8.88 -1.36
C LEU A 278 -13.41 -8.15 -0.55
N LEU A 279 -13.24 -8.07 0.77
CA LEU A 279 -14.20 -7.46 1.68
C LEU A 279 -13.73 -6.06 2.08
N LEU A 280 -14.61 -5.06 1.99
CA LEU A 280 -14.34 -3.68 2.36
C LEU A 280 -15.11 -3.27 3.62
N ALA A 281 -14.41 -2.69 4.60
CA ALA A 281 -15.05 -1.92 5.66
C ALA A 281 -15.48 -0.55 5.14
N SER A 282 -16.78 -0.38 4.94
CA SER A 282 -17.45 0.91 4.71
C SER A 282 -18.20 1.37 5.96
N THR A 283 -19.12 2.32 5.82
CA THR A 283 -19.82 2.99 6.92
C THR A 283 -21.26 3.33 6.54
N CYS A 284 -22.18 3.28 7.50
CA CYS A 284 -23.52 3.86 7.33
C CYS A 284 -23.49 5.39 7.18
N SER A 285 -22.38 6.07 7.50
CA SER A 285 -22.25 7.52 7.27
C SER A 285 -22.35 7.91 5.79
N VAL A 286 -22.30 6.96 4.85
CA VAL A 286 -22.56 7.21 3.43
C VAL A 286 -23.98 7.71 3.15
N TYR A 287 -24.94 7.41 4.03
CA TYR A 287 -26.32 7.85 3.87
C TYR A 287 -26.53 9.34 4.18
N GLY A 288 -25.63 9.95 4.97
CA GLY A 288 -25.81 11.31 5.45
C GLY A 288 -26.94 11.45 6.48
N ALA A 289 -27.47 12.66 6.60
CA ALA A 289 -28.58 12.98 7.49
C ALA A 289 -29.94 12.62 6.87
N SER A 290 -30.84 12.05 7.66
CA SER A 290 -32.15 11.58 7.23
C SER A 290 -33.09 11.26 8.41
N GLU A 291 -34.33 11.71 8.31
CA GLU A 291 -35.41 11.29 9.21
C GLU A 291 -35.94 9.88 8.91
N PHE A 292 -35.82 9.42 7.66
CA PHE A 292 -36.30 8.11 7.23
C PHE A 292 -35.29 6.99 7.51
N LEU A 293 -35.81 5.78 7.73
CA LEU A 293 -35.03 4.55 7.82
C LEU A 293 -34.33 4.30 6.48
N ARG A 294 -33.01 4.05 6.53
CA ARG A 294 -32.18 3.80 5.34
C ARG A 294 -31.83 2.32 5.20
N ASP A 295 -31.88 1.84 3.98
CA ASP A 295 -31.48 0.48 3.58
C ASP A 295 -30.44 0.56 2.44
N GLU A 296 -29.95 -0.57 1.97
CA GLU A 296 -28.93 -0.65 0.91
C GLU A 296 -29.41 -0.11 -0.45
N ARG A 297 -30.73 0.01 -0.64
CA ARG A 297 -31.36 0.59 -1.84
C ARG A 297 -31.49 2.11 -1.77
N SER A 298 -31.37 2.68 -0.58
CA SER A 298 -31.45 4.12 -0.35
C SER A 298 -30.28 4.84 -1.01
N VAL A 299 -30.55 5.97 -1.67
CA VAL A 299 -29.53 6.80 -2.32
C VAL A 299 -28.56 7.36 -1.27
N PRO A 300 -27.24 7.08 -1.37
CA PRO A 300 -26.25 7.66 -0.47
C PRO A 300 -26.10 9.17 -0.66
N ASN A 301 -25.99 9.93 0.43
CA ASN A 301 -25.78 11.38 0.43
C ASN A 301 -24.77 11.80 1.52
N PRO A 302 -23.49 11.43 1.42
CA PRO A 302 -22.51 11.65 2.48
C PRO A 302 -22.25 13.14 2.72
N ILE A 303 -22.32 13.56 3.98
CA ILE A 303 -22.08 14.96 4.40
C ILE A 303 -20.63 15.23 4.83
N SER A 304 -19.81 14.18 4.95
CA SER A 304 -18.41 14.25 5.41
C SER A 304 -17.44 13.77 4.33
N LEU A 305 -16.19 14.25 4.37
CA LEU A 305 -15.13 13.73 3.51
C LEU A 305 -14.89 12.23 3.75
N TYR A 306 -15.01 11.79 5.00
CA TYR A 306 -14.94 10.37 5.35
C TYR A 306 -16.03 9.55 4.63
N GLY A 307 -17.29 10.00 4.67
CA GLY A 307 -18.39 9.35 3.96
C GLY A 307 -18.21 9.37 2.45
N GLN A 308 -17.76 10.49 1.89
CA GLN A 308 -17.51 10.64 0.45
C GLN A 308 -16.43 9.69 -0.05
N THR A 309 -15.28 9.62 0.64
CA THR A 309 -14.17 8.73 0.26
C THR A 309 -14.54 7.26 0.43
N LYS A 310 -15.31 6.87 1.46
CA LYS A 310 -15.82 5.50 1.58
C LYS A 310 -16.80 5.16 0.46
N LEU A 311 -17.76 6.02 0.14
CA LEU A 311 -18.67 5.82 -0.98
C LEU A 311 -17.94 5.69 -2.32
N ALA A 312 -16.91 6.51 -2.56
CA ALA A 312 -16.07 6.38 -3.75
C ALA A 312 -15.37 5.00 -3.82
N SER A 313 -14.87 4.52 -2.68
CA SER A 313 -14.27 3.18 -2.57
C SER A 313 -15.29 2.05 -2.78
N GLU A 314 -16.52 2.18 -2.29
CA GLU A 314 -17.59 1.20 -2.58
C GLU A 314 -17.81 1.06 -4.09
N ARG A 315 -17.91 2.18 -4.81
CA ARG A 315 -18.17 2.17 -6.26
C ARG A 315 -17.08 1.42 -7.03
N VAL A 316 -15.81 1.73 -6.77
CA VAL A 316 -14.70 1.10 -7.50
C VAL A 316 -14.53 -0.38 -7.12
N ILE A 317 -14.80 -0.76 -5.86
CA ILE A 317 -14.67 -2.16 -5.45
C ILE A 317 -15.79 -3.01 -6.04
N LEU A 318 -17.03 -2.51 -6.10
CA LEU A 318 -18.14 -3.25 -6.70
C LEU A 318 -17.95 -3.41 -8.22
N GLN A 319 -17.44 -2.38 -8.89
CA GLN A 319 -17.05 -2.44 -10.31
C GLN A 319 -15.89 -3.40 -10.59
N SER A 320 -15.16 -3.83 -9.55
CA SER A 320 -14.03 -4.75 -9.72
C SER A 320 -14.43 -6.22 -9.87
N ARG A 321 -15.72 -6.53 -9.67
CA ARG A 321 -16.25 -7.90 -9.74
C ARG A 321 -15.87 -8.56 -11.06
N THR A 322 -15.35 -9.77 -10.97
CA THR A 322 -15.09 -10.64 -12.12
C THR A 322 -15.70 -12.02 -11.85
N PRO A 323 -15.65 -12.98 -12.78
CA PRO A 323 -16.04 -14.37 -12.50
C PRO A 323 -15.23 -15.02 -11.36
N THR A 324 -14.08 -14.46 -11.02
CA THR A 324 -13.14 -15.04 -10.05
C THR A 324 -12.83 -14.14 -8.86
N LEU A 325 -13.20 -12.86 -8.90
CA LEU A 325 -13.04 -11.89 -7.81
C LEU A 325 -14.42 -11.46 -7.35
N HIS A 326 -14.72 -11.80 -6.10
CA HIS A 326 -16.01 -11.55 -5.45
C HIS A 326 -15.84 -10.46 -4.40
N PRO A 327 -16.04 -9.18 -4.77
CA PRO A 327 -15.98 -8.08 -3.83
C PRO A 327 -17.27 -8.00 -2.99
N THR A 328 -17.17 -7.62 -1.72
CA THR A 328 -18.33 -7.38 -0.85
C THR A 328 -18.08 -6.15 0.02
N VAL A 329 -19.09 -5.32 0.20
CA VAL A 329 -19.01 -4.08 1.00
C VAL A 329 -19.83 -4.25 2.28
N LEU A 330 -19.23 -3.93 3.42
CA LEU A 330 -19.91 -3.92 4.71
C LEU A 330 -20.02 -2.47 5.22
N ARG A 331 -21.22 -1.89 5.17
CA ARG A 331 -21.54 -0.56 5.73
C ARG A 331 -21.77 -0.70 7.24
N LEU A 332 -20.73 -0.41 8.01
CA LEU A 332 -20.78 -0.58 9.46
C LEU A 332 -21.62 0.52 10.12
N ALA A 333 -22.47 0.11 11.07
CA ALA A 333 -23.03 0.99 12.08
C ALA A 333 -21.94 1.60 12.96
N THR A 334 -22.29 2.54 13.83
CA THR A 334 -21.35 3.20 14.75
C THR A 334 -20.77 2.17 15.71
N VAL A 335 -19.48 1.88 15.55
CA VAL A 335 -18.83 0.82 16.33
C VAL A 335 -18.59 1.27 17.78
N PHE A 336 -18.81 0.36 18.73
CA PHE A 336 -18.49 0.55 20.15
C PHE A 336 -17.88 -0.70 20.79
N GLY A 337 -17.40 -0.57 22.03
CA GLY A 337 -16.85 -1.65 22.84
C GLY A 337 -15.33 -1.63 22.93
N ILE A 338 -14.76 -2.57 23.68
CA ILE A 338 -13.31 -2.63 23.92
C ILE A 338 -12.63 -3.58 22.92
N SER A 339 -11.44 -3.20 22.49
CA SER A 339 -10.55 -4.04 21.69
C SER A 339 -9.10 -3.91 22.18
N PRO A 340 -8.19 -4.82 21.80
CA PRO A 340 -6.78 -4.75 22.18
C PRO A 340 -6.06 -3.44 21.76
N ARG A 341 -6.52 -2.79 20.67
CA ARG A 341 -6.21 -1.37 20.40
C ARG A 341 -7.46 -0.56 20.71
N PRO A 342 -7.68 -0.12 21.96
CA PRO A 342 -8.92 0.57 22.31
C PRO A 342 -8.98 1.95 21.66
N ARG A 343 -10.20 2.45 21.53
CA ARG A 343 -10.50 3.77 20.98
C ARG A 343 -11.47 4.48 21.91
N PHE A 344 -11.09 5.66 22.38
CA PHE A 344 -11.92 6.51 23.23
C PHE A 344 -12.36 7.79 22.50
N ASP A 345 -12.21 7.83 21.18
CA ASP A 345 -12.79 8.84 20.28
C ASP A 345 -14.13 8.42 19.66
N LEU A 346 -14.63 7.22 20.00
CA LEU A 346 -15.94 6.70 19.62
C LEU A 346 -17.00 7.10 20.65
N VAL A 347 -18.20 7.50 20.21
CA VAL A 347 -19.19 8.15 21.09
C VAL A 347 -19.53 7.36 22.36
N VAL A 348 -19.87 6.07 22.25
CA VAL A 348 -20.21 5.22 23.42
C VAL A 348 -18.99 5.05 24.33
N ASN A 349 -17.81 4.80 23.73
CA ASN A 349 -16.57 4.61 24.47
C ASN A 349 -16.15 5.87 25.24
N LEU A 350 -16.22 7.03 24.58
CA LEU A 350 -15.90 8.32 25.15
C LEU A 350 -16.86 8.70 26.29
N LEU A 351 -18.17 8.55 26.05
CA LEU A 351 -19.18 8.89 27.04
C LEU A 351 -19.07 7.98 28.26
N THR A 352 -18.89 6.68 28.06
CA THR A 352 -18.70 5.74 29.17
C THR A 352 -17.42 6.06 29.95
N ALA A 353 -16.32 6.37 29.26
CA ALA A 353 -15.07 6.73 29.93
C ALA A 353 -15.21 7.98 30.80
N ARG A 354 -15.83 9.04 30.26
CA ARG A 354 -16.15 10.26 31.02
C ARG A 354 -17.07 9.98 32.20
N ALA A 355 -18.10 9.17 32.00
CA ALA A 355 -19.02 8.83 33.08
C ALA A 355 -18.29 8.17 34.25
N VAL A 356 -17.38 7.24 33.98
CA VAL A 356 -16.61 6.53 35.01
C VAL A 356 -15.56 7.44 35.67
N THR A 357 -14.83 8.25 34.91
CA THR A 357 -13.70 9.03 35.46
C THR A 357 -14.10 10.40 36.02
N GLU A 358 -15.17 11.01 35.49
CA GLU A 358 -15.55 12.39 35.79
C GLU A 358 -16.93 12.50 36.43
N GLY A 359 -17.72 11.42 36.48
CA GLY A 359 -19.10 11.44 37.00
C GLY A 359 -20.06 12.31 36.20
N LYS A 360 -19.65 12.79 35.02
CA LYS A 360 -20.45 13.67 34.17
C LYS A 360 -20.23 13.42 32.69
N ILE A 361 -21.29 13.53 31.90
CA ILE A 361 -21.24 13.51 30.43
C ILE A 361 -22.02 14.67 29.84
N ALA A 362 -21.62 15.10 28.65
CA ALA A 362 -22.36 16.08 27.86
C ALA A 362 -22.87 15.43 26.58
N ILE A 363 -24.18 15.47 26.37
CA ILE A 363 -24.86 14.99 25.17
C ILE A 363 -25.23 16.19 24.32
N PHE A 364 -24.86 16.11 23.04
CA PHE A 364 -25.21 17.12 22.06
C PHE A 364 -26.31 16.59 21.16
N ASN A 365 -27.38 17.37 20.98
CA ASN A 365 -28.51 17.03 20.11
C ASN A 365 -29.08 15.64 20.46
N ASP A 366 -29.75 15.56 21.60
CA ASP A 366 -30.23 14.34 22.25
C ASP A 366 -31.03 13.40 21.31
N ASP A 367 -31.86 14.01 20.45
CA ASP A 367 -32.77 13.38 19.52
C ASP A 367 -32.10 12.79 18.26
N GLN A 368 -30.77 12.93 18.11
CA GLN A 368 -30.05 12.40 16.97
C GLN A 368 -29.89 10.89 17.02
N TRP A 369 -30.47 10.23 16.03
CA TRP A 369 -30.38 8.79 15.85
C TRP A 369 -29.05 8.36 15.24
N ARG A 370 -28.51 7.27 15.79
CA ARG A 370 -27.40 6.53 15.21
C ARG A 370 -27.62 5.02 15.37
N PRO A 371 -27.29 4.22 14.34
CA PRO A 371 -27.15 2.79 14.53
C PRO A 371 -25.84 2.48 15.25
N PHE A 372 -25.86 1.49 16.14
CA PHE A 372 -24.69 1.01 16.88
C PHE A 372 -24.40 -0.47 16.63
N ILE A 373 -23.13 -0.87 16.71
CA ILE A 373 -22.69 -2.26 16.64
C ILE A 373 -21.45 -2.48 17.51
N HIS A 374 -21.40 -3.60 18.22
CA HIS A 374 -20.23 -3.97 19.00
C HIS A 374 -19.06 -4.41 18.10
N VAL A 375 -17.82 -4.06 18.46
CA VAL A 375 -16.61 -4.41 17.67
C VAL A 375 -16.45 -5.92 17.46
N SER A 376 -16.82 -6.75 18.44
CA SER A 376 -16.83 -8.21 18.29
C SER A 376 -17.82 -8.68 17.22
N ASP A 377 -18.97 -8.01 17.12
CA ASP A 377 -20.01 -8.34 16.14
C ASP A 377 -19.63 -7.87 14.73
N VAL A 378 -18.92 -6.75 14.61
CA VAL A 378 -18.28 -6.35 13.34
C VAL A 378 -17.35 -7.46 12.84
N ALA A 379 -16.47 -7.97 13.71
CA ALA A 379 -15.56 -9.04 13.34
C ALA A 379 -16.30 -10.35 12.97
N ARG A 380 -17.40 -10.70 13.68
CA ARG A 380 -18.27 -11.83 13.30
C ARG A 380 -18.93 -11.63 11.94
N ALA A 381 -19.33 -10.41 11.59
CA ALA A 381 -19.93 -10.12 10.29
C ALA A 381 -18.94 -10.34 9.14
N PHE A 382 -17.69 -9.87 9.27
CA PHE A 382 -16.64 -10.15 8.29
C PHE A 382 -16.38 -11.66 8.13
N LEU A 383 -16.31 -12.39 9.25
CA LEU A 383 -16.16 -13.84 9.23
C LEU A 383 -17.35 -14.53 8.54
N SER A 384 -18.58 -14.09 8.82
CA SER A 384 -19.80 -14.65 8.21
C SER A 384 -19.82 -14.43 6.70
N VAL A 385 -19.46 -13.23 6.23
CA VAL A 385 -19.36 -12.92 4.79
C VAL A 385 -18.25 -13.73 4.13
N LEU A 386 -17.13 -13.95 4.82
CA LEU A 386 -16.02 -14.74 4.30
C LEU A 386 -16.40 -16.22 4.12
N GLN A 387 -17.18 -16.77 5.07
CA GLN A 387 -17.66 -18.15 5.08
C GLN A 387 -18.87 -18.37 4.15
N ALA A 388 -19.57 -17.31 3.76
CA ALA A 388 -20.73 -17.41 2.89
C ALA A 388 -20.36 -17.88 1.47
N PRO A 389 -21.28 -18.58 0.78
CA PRO A 389 -21.13 -18.91 -0.63
C PRO A 389 -20.90 -17.64 -1.48
N PRO A 390 -20.01 -17.65 -2.48
CA PRO A 390 -19.70 -16.46 -3.28
C PRO A 390 -20.95 -15.83 -3.90
N ASN A 391 -21.90 -16.66 -4.35
CA ASN A 391 -23.12 -16.20 -5.00
C ASN A 391 -24.03 -15.37 -4.10
N SER A 392 -23.94 -15.53 -2.78
CA SER A 392 -24.75 -14.79 -1.80
C SER A 392 -24.15 -13.43 -1.42
N VAL A 393 -22.86 -13.20 -1.70
CA VAL A 393 -22.14 -11.99 -1.23
C VAL A 393 -21.39 -11.24 -2.33
N SER A 394 -21.20 -11.85 -3.50
CA SER A 394 -20.40 -11.27 -4.59
C SER A 394 -21.08 -10.08 -5.24
N GLY A 395 -20.46 -8.92 -5.15
CA GLY A 395 -21.01 -7.66 -5.67
C GLY A 395 -22.08 -7.05 -4.76
N GLU A 396 -22.22 -7.56 -3.54
CA GLU A 396 -23.24 -7.11 -2.61
C GLU A 396 -22.72 -6.04 -1.65
N VAL A 397 -23.65 -5.21 -1.20
CA VAL A 397 -23.50 -4.28 -0.08
C VAL A 397 -24.40 -4.76 1.05
N PHE A 398 -23.88 -4.77 2.28
CA PHE A 398 -24.64 -5.09 3.49
C PHE A 398 -24.47 -3.99 4.53
N ASN A 399 -25.57 -3.48 5.06
CA ASN A 399 -25.58 -2.74 6.32
C ASN A 399 -25.31 -3.73 7.46
N VAL A 400 -24.41 -3.38 8.36
CA VAL A 400 -23.96 -4.26 9.44
C VAL A 400 -24.24 -3.60 10.78
N GLY A 401 -25.18 -4.18 11.51
CA GLY A 401 -25.70 -3.65 12.77
C GLY A 401 -26.94 -4.40 13.20
N SER A 402 -27.69 -3.81 14.13
CA SER A 402 -28.91 -4.39 14.65
C SER A 402 -30.01 -3.35 14.71
N TYR A 403 -31.23 -3.76 14.34
CA TYR A 403 -32.41 -2.90 14.45
C TYR A 403 -32.62 -2.43 15.90
N LYS A 404 -32.35 -3.33 16.87
CA LYS A 404 -32.45 -3.06 18.31
C LYS A 404 -31.43 -2.05 18.82
N LEU A 405 -30.42 -1.73 18.01
CA LEU A 405 -29.32 -0.82 18.35
C LEU A 405 -29.36 0.47 17.53
N ASN A 406 -30.50 0.80 16.91
CA ASN A 406 -30.77 2.18 16.54
C ASN A 406 -31.17 2.93 17.81
N TYR A 407 -30.32 3.85 18.27
CA TYR A 407 -30.58 4.65 19.47
C TYR A 407 -30.36 6.13 19.18
N SER A 408 -31.11 6.99 19.88
CA SER A 408 -30.74 8.40 20.02
C SER A 408 -29.52 8.57 20.94
N LEU A 409 -28.87 9.72 20.90
CA LEU A 409 -27.74 10.00 21.80
C LEU A 409 -28.18 10.12 23.26
N GLY A 410 -29.39 10.59 23.57
CA GLY A 410 -29.91 10.52 24.94
C GLY A 410 -30.28 9.13 25.39
N GLU A 411 -30.79 8.26 24.51
CA GLU A 411 -31.01 6.85 24.86
C GLU A 411 -29.69 6.15 25.22
N VAL A 412 -28.60 6.47 24.51
CA VAL A 412 -27.24 6.01 24.87
C VAL A 412 -26.83 6.53 26.25
N ALA A 413 -27.04 7.82 26.53
CA ALA A 413 -26.71 8.43 27.81
C ALA A 413 -27.47 7.78 28.98
N GLU A 414 -28.76 7.53 28.78
CA GLU A 414 -29.62 6.87 29.76
C GLU A 414 -29.16 5.43 30.04
N LYS A 415 -28.78 4.68 29.00
CA LYS A 415 -28.21 3.34 29.18
C LYS A 415 -26.89 3.34 29.95
N ILE A 416 -26.06 4.37 29.77
CA ILE A 416 -24.83 4.54 30.57
C ILE A 416 -25.21 4.87 32.03
N ARG A 417 -26.16 5.78 32.24
CA ARG A 417 -26.65 6.18 33.58
C ARG A 417 -27.24 5.00 34.36
N GLN A 418 -27.91 4.06 33.70
CA GLN A 418 -28.42 2.84 34.33
C GLN A 418 -27.32 1.98 34.98
N GLN A 419 -26.08 2.03 34.46
CA GLN A 419 -24.94 1.30 35.03
C GLN A 419 -24.04 2.17 35.93
N ILE A 420 -24.25 3.49 35.90
CA ILE A 420 -23.52 4.49 36.68
C ILE A 420 -24.57 5.45 37.27
N PRO A 421 -25.29 5.07 38.35
CA PRO A 421 -26.46 5.81 38.83
C PRO A 421 -26.17 7.24 39.28
N GLU A 422 -24.94 7.52 39.71
CA GLU A 422 -24.49 8.85 40.15
C GLU A 422 -24.10 9.79 38.99
N LEU A 423 -24.25 9.34 37.74
CA LEU A 423 -23.86 10.10 36.56
C LEU A 423 -24.74 11.34 36.36
N VAL A 424 -24.09 12.50 36.22
CA VAL A 424 -24.71 13.74 35.79
C VAL A 424 -24.70 13.84 34.26
N VAL A 425 -25.87 13.99 33.64
CA VAL A 425 -26.02 14.17 32.19
C VAL A 425 -26.35 15.63 31.87
N GLU A 426 -25.46 16.32 31.18
CA GLU A 426 -25.69 17.67 30.65
C GLU A 426 -26.17 17.59 29.20
N HIS A 427 -27.27 18.28 28.88
CA HIS A 427 -27.78 18.36 27.52
C HIS A 427 -27.35 19.70 26.90
N LYS A 428 -26.78 19.64 25.70
CA LYS A 428 -26.27 20.79 24.92
C LYS A 428 -26.72 20.67 23.47
N GLU A 429 -26.64 21.78 22.74
CA GLU A 429 -26.84 21.78 21.29
C GLU A 429 -25.50 22.00 20.57
N ASN A 430 -25.34 21.42 19.38
CA ASN A 430 -24.21 21.70 18.50
C ASN A 430 -24.57 21.61 17.01
N LEU A 431 -23.59 21.91 16.15
CA LEU A 431 -23.75 21.94 14.69
C LEU A 431 -23.63 20.56 14.00
N ASP A 432 -23.48 19.45 14.73
CA ASP A 432 -23.44 18.11 14.12
C ASP A 432 -24.81 17.82 13.49
N LYS A 433 -24.84 17.53 12.18
CA LYS A 433 -26.09 17.28 11.45
C LYS A 433 -26.39 15.80 11.28
N ARG A 434 -25.57 14.90 11.85
CA ARG A 434 -25.72 13.44 11.66
C ARG A 434 -26.93 12.92 12.43
N ASN A 435 -27.99 12.59 11.70
CA ASN A 435 -29.17 11.92 12.21
C ASN A 435 -29.58 10.84 11.21
N TYR A 436 -29.51 9.55 11.55
CA TYR A 436 -29.98 8.49 10.67
C TYR A 436 -30.26 7.17 11.41
N ARG A 437 -31.26 6.45 10.92
CA ARG A 437 -31.59 5.07 11.30
C ARG A 437 -31.37 4.15 10.12
N VAL A 438 -30.96 2.92 10.39
CA VAL A 438 -30.60 1.95 9.34
C VAL A 438 -31.35 0.63 9.53
N SER A 439 -31.85 0.07 8.43
CA SER A 439 -32.32 -1.32 8.35
C SER A 439 -31.14 -2.25 8.12
N PHE A 440 -31.19 -3.40 8.79
CA PHE A 440 -30.22 -4.48 8.70
C PHE A 440 -30.87 -5.78 8.19
N ASP A 441 -32.04 -5.67 7.56
CA ASP A 441 -32.85 -6.83 7.18
C ASP A 441 -32.14 -7.70 6.14
N LYS A 442 -31.35 -7.08 5.26
CA LYS A 442 -30.63 -7.78 4.19
C LYS A 442 -29.57 -8.74 4.74
N ILE A 443 -28.66 -8.28 5.60
CA ILE A 443 -27.63 -9.16 6.16
C ILE A 443 -28.23 -10.26 7.04
N HIS A 444 -29.35 -9.96 7.71
CA HIS A 444 -30.10 -10.94 8.47
C HIS A 444 -30.75 -12.00 7.58
N SER A 445 -31.44 -11.59 6.52
CA SER A 445 -32.19 -12.50 5.64
C SER A 445 -31.26 -13.33 4.74
N ASP A 446 -30.21 -12.71 4.22
CA ASP A 446 -29.32 -13.34 3.24
C ASP A 446 -28.26 -14.23 3.91
N LEU A 447 -27.78 -13.83 5.10
CA LEU A 447 -26.67 -14.50 5.80
C LEU A 447 -27.03 -15.06 7.18
N GLY A 448 -28.25 -14.83 7.69
CA GLY A 448 -28.64 -15.23 9.05
C GLY A 448 -27.88 -14.46 10.15
N PHE A 449 -27.23 -13.34 9.83
CA PHE A 449 -26.39 -12.63 10.78
C PHE A 449 -27.22 -11.86 11.80
N VAL A 450 -26.95 -12.10 13.08
CA VAL A 450 -27.56 -11.38 14.21
C VAL A 450 -26.48 -10.87 15.16
N CYS A 451 -26.57 -9.60 15.56
CA CYS A 451 -25.74 -9.05 16.63
C CYS A 451 -26.07 -9.74 17.96
N ALA A 452 -25.02 -10.15 18.66
CA ALA A 452 -25.11 -10.87 19.93
C ALA A 452 -24.89 -9.94 21.12
N THR A 453 -24.27 -8.78 20.89
CA THR A 453 -23.82 -7.90 21.95
C THR A 453 -24.61 -6.59 21.94
N GLY A 454 -25.29 -6.32 23.07
CA GLY A 454 -26.01 -5.07 23.32
C GLY A 454 -25.09 -3.93 23.78
N LEU A 455 -25.65 -2.74 23.89
CA LEU A 455 -24.92 -1.56 24.36
C LEU A 455 -24.43 -1.74 25.80
N GLU A 456 -25.25 -2.41 26.62
CA GLU A 456 -25.03 -2.62 28.04
C GLU A 456 -23.74 -3.39 28.31
N VAL A 457 -23.46 -4.41 27.51
CA VAL A 457 -22.24 -5.21 27.62
C VAL A 457 -21.01 -4.35 27.27
N GLY A 458 -21.10 -3.55 26.20
CA GLY A 458 -20.00 -2.67 25.80
C GLY A 458 -19.69 -1.62 26.87
N VAL A 459 -20.72 -1.01 27.48
CA VAL A 459 -20.56 -0.05 28.59
C VAL A 459 -19.83 -0.72 29.76
N GLU A 460 -20.25 -1.93 30.16
CA GLU A 460 -19.63 -2.67 31.25
C GLU A 460 -18.17 -3.05 30.94
N GLU A 461 -17.86 -3.46 29.70
CA GLU A 461 -16.47 -3.74 29.27
C GLU A 461 -15.58 -2.50 29.41
N ILE A 462 -16.07 -1.34 28.95
CA ILE A 462 -15.34 -0.07 29.03
C ILE A 462 -15.13 0.32 30.49
N LYS A 463 -16.17 0.25 31.31
CA LYS A 463 -16.13 0.55 32.74
C LYS A 463 -15.08 -0.30 33.44
N LYS A 464 -15.12 -1.62 33.30
CA LYS A 464 -14.11 -2.53 33.87
C LYS A 464 -12.69 -2.22 33.40
N THR A 465 -12.53 -1.85 32.13
CA THR A 465 -11.22 -1.53 31.56
C THR A 465 -10.59 -0.29 32.23
N ILE A 466 -11.41 0.69 32.59
CA ILE A 466 -10.96 1.90 33.28
C ILE A 466 -10.74 1.63 34.77
N GLU A 467 -11.70 0.98 35.44
CA GLU A 467 -11.63 0.68 36.88
C GLU A 467 -10.47 -0.27 37.22
N SER A 468 -10.13 -1.22 36.35
CA SER A 468 -8.99 -2.11 36.52
C SER A 468 -7.63 -1.42 36.32
N GLY A 469 -7.61 -0.18 35.81
CA GLY A 469 -6.37 0.54 35.52
C GLY A 469 -5.62 0.05 34.26
N LEU A 470 -6.22 -0.85 33.47
CA LEU A 470 -5.67 -1.26 32.16
C LEU A 470 -5.51 -0.05 31.23
N VAL A 471 -6.46 0.89 31.30
CA VAL A 471 -6.35 2.21 30.69
C VAL A 471 -6.29 3.25 31.79
N LYS A 472 -5.07 3.76 32.06
CA LYS A 472 -4.85 4.80 33.08
C LYS A 472 -5.41 6.16 32.67
N ASN A 473 -5.18 6.55 31.41
CA ASN A 473 -5.66 7.81 30.87
C ASN A 473 -6.31 7.58 29.50
N TYR A 474 -7.63 7.58 29.47
CA TYR A 474 -8.39 7.37 28.22
C TYR A 474 -8.20 8.52 27.20
N ARG A 475 -7.67 9.67 27.64
CA ARG A 475 -7.39 10.84 26.78
C ARG A 475 -6.04 10.75 26.07
N ASP A 476 -5.23 9.73 26.33
CA ASP A 476 -3.94 9.57 25.65
C ASP A 476 -4.16 9.55 24.12
N SER A 477 -3.29 10.27 23.40
CA SER A 477 -3.45 10.47 21.95
C SER A 477 -3.56 9.16 21.19
N ILE A 478 -2.86 8.10 21.64
CA ILE A 478 -2.90 6.76 21.05
C ILE A 478 -4.32 6.16 20.94
N PHE A 479 -5.26 6.60 21.77
CA PHE A 479 -6.66 6.15 21.78
C PHE A 479 -7.60 7.02 20.93
N SER A 480 -7.08 8.07 20.30
CA SER A 480 -7.82 8.96 19.40
C SER A 480 -7.16 9.01 18.03
N ASN A 481 -7.93 8.72 16.99
CA ASN A 481 -7.38 8.81 15.63
C ASN A 481 -7.00 10.24 15.25
N TYR A 482 -7.73 11.24 15.75
CA TYR A 482 -7.49 12.65 15.47
C TYR A 482 -6.24 13.16 16.19
N GLU A 483 -6.15 12.96 17.51
CA GLU A 483 -5.04 13.44 18.32
C GLU A 483 -3.73 12.76 17.93
N HIS A 484 -3.76 11.45 17.69
CA HIS A 484 -2.56 10.73 17.24
C HIS A 484 -2.09 11.18 15.88
N LEU A 485 -3.00 11.55 14.96
CA LEU A 485 -2.62 12.01 13.63
C LEU A 485 -1.89 13.35 13.65
N LEU A 486 -2.31 14.28 14.52
CA LEU A 486 -1.70 15.62 14.65
C LEU A 486 -0.30 15.59 15.26
N GLY A 487 0.06 14.54 16.00
CA GLY A 487 1.34 14.44 16.70
C GLY A 487 1.52 15.53 17.78
N ALA A 488 2.59 15.44 18.56
CA ALA A 488 2.86 16.41 19.64
C ALA A 488 3.23 17.82 19.13
N ASN A 489 3.70 17.93 17.87
CA ASN A 489 4.22 19.17 17.28
C ASN A 489 3.34 19.72 16.13
N GLY A 490 2.18 19.12 15.86
CA GLY A 490 1.30 19.52 14.73
C GLY A 490 1.72 18.98 13.36
N ASP A 491 2.78 18.17 13.27
CA ASP A 491 3.17 17.46 12.06
C ASP A 491 2.43 16.11 11.92
N LEU A 492 1.99 15.78 10.70
CA LEU A 492 1.27 14.53 10.42
C LEU A 492 2.17 13.30 10.60
N LEU A 493 1.93 12.50 11.65
CA LEU A 493 2.75 11.31 11.95
C LEU A 493 2.72 10.25 10.83
N VAL A 494 1.67 10.20 10.01
CA VAL A 494 1.56 9.26 8.88
C VAL A 494 2.59 9.54 7.77
N SER A 495 3.21 10.73 7.79
CA SER A 495 4.28 11.10 6.87
C SER A 495 5.69 10.75 7.38
N ASP A 496 5.82 10.21 8.59
CA ASP A 496 7.10 9.83 9.19
C ASP A 496 7.73 8.64 8.42
N PRO A 497 9.00 8.75 7.97
CA PRO A 497 9.70 7.66 7.28
C PRO A 497 9.77 6.36 8.09
N SER A 498 9.78 6.44 9.42
CA SER A 498 9.78 5.28 10.31
C SER A 498 8.50 4.44 10.19
N VAL A 499 7.37 5.06 9.84
CA VAL A 499 6.07 4.41 9.60
C VAL A 499 6.03 3.75 8.20
N GLN A 500 6.95 4.13 7.30
CA GLN A 500 6.98 3.67 5.90
C GLN A 500 7.92 2.47 5.65
N LEU A 501 8.69 2.03 6.65
CA LEU A 501 9.59 0.88 6.50
C LEU A 501 8.82 -0.43 6.34
N PHE A 502 9.27 -1.22 5.37
CA PHE A 502 8.83 -2.61 5.20
C PHE A 502 9.65 -3.52 6.11
N ALA A 503 8.99 -4.30 6.97
CA ALA A 503 9.61 -5.37 7.76
C ALA A 503 8.64 -6.52 7.98
N VAL A 504 9.12 -7.76 7.86
CA VAL A 504 8.45 -8.93 8.42
C VAL A 504 8.85 -8.98 9.90
N LEU A 505 7.89 -8.99 10.81
CA LEU A 505 8.20 -9.10 12.23
C LEU A 505 8.24 -10.57 12.62
N GLU A 506 9.44 -11.05 12.97
CA GLU A 506 9.64 -12.37 13.59
C GLU A 506 9.37 -12.29 15.10
N PRO A 507 9.08 -13.43 15.77
CA PRO A 507 9.00 -13.45 17.21
C PRO A 507 10.31 -12.91 17.79
N ALA A 508 10.23 -11.96 18.73
CA ALA A 508 11.42 -11.56 19.47
C ALA A 508 11.94 -12.78 20.26
N GLU A 509 13.19 -13.17 20.06
CA GLU A 509 13.91 -13.91 21.08
C GLU A 509 13.83 -13.07 22.37
N ALA A 510 13.33 -13.68 23.44
CA ALA A 510 13.28 -13.03 24.73
C ALA A 510 14.70 -12.55 25.10
N ASP A 511 14.83 -11.28 25.48
CA ASP A 511 16.05 -10.57 25.90
C ASP A 511 16.91 -9.88 24.82
N ASN A 512 16.41 -8.76 24.25
CA ASN A 512 17.28 -7.59 24.03
C ASN A 512 16.47 -6.29 23.80
N PRO A 513 16.65 -5.21 24.60
CA PRO A 513 16.05 -3.91 24.29
C PRO A 513 16.72 -3.27 23.07
N ALA A 514 15.93 -2.91 22.06
CA ALA A 514 16.43 -2.25 20.85
C ALA A 514 17.19 -0.95 21.16
N PRO A 515 18.30 -0.63 20.46
CA PRO A 515 19.04 0.60 20.70
C PRO A 515 18.30 1.82 20.13
N PRO A 516 18.53 3.03 20.67
CA PRO A 516 17.82 4.23 20.24
C PRO A 516 18.25 4.66 18.83
N LEU A 517 17.27 4.91 17.96
CA LEU A 517 17.47 5.43 16.60
C LEU A 517 18.02 6.87 16.65
N LYS A 518 19.18 7.10 16.04
CA LYS A 518 19.72 8.45 15.79
C LYS A 518 18.92 9.14 14.68
N ALA A 519 18.38 10.32 14.98
CA ALA A 519 17.66 11.16 14.04
C ALA A 519 18.56 11.67 12.89
N LEU A 520 18.09 11.54 11.66
CA LEU A 520 18.64 12.23 10.48
C LEU A 520 17.74 13.41 10.13
N THR A 521 18.29 14.61 10.20
CA THR A 521 17.63 15.88 9.85
C THR A 521 17.46 15.99 8.33
N VAL A 522 16.23 16.26 7.85
CA VAL A 522 15.94 16.51 6.43
C VAL A 522 15.18 17.82 6.29
N GLU A 523 15.75 18.79 5.57
CA GLU A 523 15.13 20.08 5.23
C GLU A 523 14.02 19.92 4.16
N ARG A 524 12.87 20.55 4.39
CA ARG A 524 11.71 20.61 3.48
C ARG A 524 11.87 21.72 2.42
N ARG A 525 11.36 21.48 1.19
CA ARG A 525 11.04 22.54 0.20
C ARG A 525 9.59 22.43 -0.29
N PRO A 526 8.92 23.52 -0.71
CA PRO A 526 7.48 23.53 -0.97
C PRO A 526 7.10 22.98 -2.36
N ARG A 527 5.97 22.27 -2.44
CA ARG A 527 5.36 21.74 -3.69
C ARG A 527 4.15 22.58 -4.09
N THR A 528 4.30 23.50 -5.04
CA THR A 528 3.18 24.33 -5.56
C THR A 528 2.57 23.83 -6.87
N ALA A 529 3.18 22.87 -7.58
CA ALA A 529 2.70 22.46 -8.91
C ALA A 529 1.76 21.23 -8.91
N PHE A 530 1.53 20.57 -7.76
CA PHE A 530 0.68 19.37 -7.68
C PHE A 530 -0.80 19.70 -7.38
N GLN A 531 -1.07 20.88 -6.79
CA GLN A 531 -2.42 21.31 -6.39
C GLN A 531 -3.32 21.65 -7.58
N GLU A 532 -2.78 22.24 -8.64
CA GLU A 532 -3.57 22.67 -9.81
C GLU A 532 -4.04 21.49 -10.68
N GLY A 533 -3.27 20.40 -10.72
CA GLY A 533 -3.66 19.19 -11.45
C GLY A 533 -4.73 18.34 -10.76
N LEU A 534 -4.82 18.41 -9.42
CA LEU A 534 -5.71 17.56 -8.62
C LEU A 534 -7.15 18.12 -8.57
N GLN A 535 -7.31 19.44 -8.55
CA GLN A 535 -8.62 20.10 -8.61
C GLN A 535 -9.36 19.80 -9.91
N ALA A 536 -8.66 19.71 -11.03
CA ALA A 536 -9.26 19.42 -12.34
C ALA A 536 -9.84 18.00 -12.45
N VAL A 537 -9.25 17.02 -11.76
CA VAL A 537 -9.73 15.62 -11.76
C VAL A 537 -10.96 15.45 -10.86
N ILE A 538 -11.05 16.24 -9.78
CA ILE A 538 -12.20 16.26 -8.89
C ILE A 538 -13.38 16.92 -9.60
N SER A 539 -13.21 18.05 -10.28
CA SER A 539 -14.32 18.73 -10.99
C SER A 539 -14.93 17.88 -12.12
N ASP A 540 -14.11 17.15 -12.88
CA ASP A 540 -14.59 16.31 -13.99
C ASP A 540 -15.40 15.08 -13.52
N SER A 541 -15.17 14.62 -12.29
CA SER A 541 -15.88 13.46 -11.72
C SER A 541 -17.26 13.82 -11.14
N PHE A 542 -17.51 15.11 -10.86
CA PHE A 542 -18.76 15.62 -10.29
C PHE A 542 -19.62 16.43 -11.28
N GLY A 543 -19.12 16.74 -12.48
CA GLY A 543 -19.77 17.64 -13.45
C GLY A 543 -20.62 17.01 -14.56
N ARG A 544 -20.84 15.69 -14.58
CA ARG A 544 -21.67 15.03 -15.60
C ARG A 544 -22.88 14.28 -15.02
N GLN A 545 -23.71 14.98 -14.26
CA GLN A 545 -25.14 14.66 -14.12
C GLN A 545 -25.89 15.98 -13.87
N SER A 546 -26.23 16.65 -14.96
CA SER A 546 -27.35 17.60 -15.06
C SER A 546 -28.25 17.14 -16.18
#